data_AF-A0A921SZ17-F1
#
_entry.id   AF-A0A921SZ17-F1
#
_cell.length_a   1.000
_cell.length_b   1.000
_cell.length_c   1.000
_cell.angle_alpha   90.00
_cell.angle_beta   90.00
_cell.angle_gamma   90.00
#
_symmetry.space_group_name_H-M   'P 1'
#
loop_
_entity.id
_entity.type
_entity.pdbx_description
1 polymer ?
#
loop_
_entity_poly.entity_id
_entity_poly.type
_entity_poly.pdbx_seq_one_letter_code
_entity_poly.pdbx_strand_id
1 'polypeptide(L)'
;VDPTTKKSKRLTTYGGKLVENIVQAIARDVLAQSMINLKNHGFNIVMHVHDEIVLEVEENVSSIEEVCEIMCKENKYLKGLKLKADGFESKYYKK
;
A
#
# COMPACT_ATOMS: atom_id res chain seq x y z
N VAL A 1 -12.22 16.41 -11.23
CA VAL A 1 -13.30 15.72 -11.98
C VAL A 1 -14.44 15.48 -11.00
N ASP A 2 -15.66 15.86 -11.37
CA ASP A 2 -16.85 15.63 -10.55
C ASP A 2 -17.11 14.12 -10.39
N PRO A 3 -17.17 13.56 -9.16
CA PRO A 3 -17.23 12.11 -8.94
C PRO A 3 -18.53 11.48 -9.45
N THR A 4 -19.60 12.26 -9.58
CA THR A 4 -20.93 11.79 -10.02
C THR A 4 -21.04 11.83 -11.54
N THR A 5 -20.64 12.95 -12.14
CA THR A 5 -20.81 13.23 -13.57
C THR A 5 -19.59 12.90 -14.42
N LYS A 6 -18.44 12.62 -13.78
CA LYS A 6 -17.13 12.41 -14.40
C LYS A 6 -16.67 13.53 -15.34
N LYS A 7 -17.25 14.72 -15.24
CA LYS A 7 -16.88 15.91 -16.03
C LYS A 7 -15.90 16.79 -15.26
N SER A 8 -15.05 17.51 -15.98
CA SER A 8 -14.19 18.53 -15.37
C SER A 8 -15.04 19.77 -15.06
N LYS A 9 -15.24 20.05 -13.78
CA LYS A 9 -15.99 21.22 -13.27
C LYS A 9 -15.30 21.72 -12.02
N ARG A 10 -15.44 23.02 -11.73
CA ARG A 10 -15.01 23.59 -10.46
C ARG A 10 -15.91 23.03 -9.35
N LEU A 11 -15.31 22.28 -8.44
CA LEU A 11 -15.98 21.73 -7.27
C LEU A 11 -15.76 22.67 -6.08
N THR A 12 -16.80 22.84 -5.26
CA THR A 12 -16.66 23.50 -3.96
C THR A 12 -15.95 22.55 -2.99
N THR A 13 -15.00 23.09 -2.21
CA THR A 13 -14.31 22.30 -1.19
C THR A 13 -15.22 22.15 0.02
N TYR A 14 -15.37 20.93 0.51
CA TYR A 14 -16.15 20.63 1.72
C TYR A 14 -15.35 19.70 2.63
N GLY A 15 -15.66 19.70 3.93
CA GLY A 15 -14.89 18.99 4.95
C GLY A 15 -14.67 17.52 4.64
N GLY A 16 -15.71 16.81 4.19
CA GLY A 16 -15.61 15.40 3.81
C GLY A 16 -14.59 15.14 2.70
N LYS A 17 -14.49 16.02 1.69
CA LYS A 17 -13.50 15.86 0.62
C LYS A 17 -12.07 16.09 1.08
N LEU A 18 -11.87 17.03 2.00
CA LEU A 18 -10.56 17.27 2.60
C LEU A 18 -10.11 16.06 3.41
N VAL A 19 -10.99 15.52 4.26
CA VAL A 19 -10.69 14.33 5.07
C VAL A 19 -10.38 13.13 4.19
N GLU A 20 -11.19 12.85 3.16
CA GLU A 20 -10.95 11.77 2.20
C GLU A 20 -9.56 11.88 1.56
N ASN A 21 -9.22 13.07 1.04
CA ASN A 21 -7.93 13.29 0.38
C ASN A 21 -6.75 13.14 1.36
N ILE A 22 -6.87 13.64 2.60
CA ILE A 22 -5.83 13.51 3.62
C ILE A 22 -5.61 12.04 3.99
N VAL A 23 -6.68 11.29 4.22
CA VAL A 23 -6.60 9.87 4.57
C VAL A 23 -5.98 9.06 3.43
N GLN A 24 -6.40 9.30 2.19
CA GLN A 24 -5.80 8.64 1.02
C GLN A 24 -4.31 8.99 0.84
N ALA A 25 -3.91 10.23 1.10
CA ALA A 25 -2.51 10.65 1.04
C ALA A 25 -1.66 9.90 2.08
N ILE A 26 -2.13 9.82 3.33
CA ILE A 26 -1.43 9.09 4.40
C ILE A 26 -1.33 7.60 4.07
N ALA A 27 -2.42 6.98 3.59
CA ALA A 27 -2.40 5.58 3.18
C ALA A 27 -1.38 5.31 2.06
N ARG A 28 -1.25 6.24 1.10
CA ARG A 28 -0.26 6.15 0.03
C ARG A 28 1.17 6.25 0.55
N ASP A 29 1.43 7.13 1.52
CA ASP A 29 2.75 7.28 2.14
C ASP A 29 3.15 6.04 2.95
N VAL A 30 2.20 5.44 3.68
CA VAL A 30 2.40 4.16 4.40
C VAL A 30 2.82 3.07 3.41
N LEU A 31 2.05 2.87 2.34
CA LEU A 31 2.34 1.85 1.34
C LEU A 31 3.68 2.08 0.65
N ALA A 32 3.99 3.32 0.29
CA ALA A 32 5.27 3.66 -0.35
C ALA A 32 6.46 3.30 0.55
N GLN A 33 6.35 3.50 1.87
CA GLN A 33 7.40 3.07 2.79
C GLN A 33 7.54 1.54 2.84
N SER A 34 6.43 0.80 2.90
CA SER A 34 6.46 -0.67 2.88
C SER A 34 7.12 -1.18 1.59
N MET A 35 6.83 -0.58 0.44
CA MET A 35 7.49 -0.89 -0.84
C MET A 35 9.01 -0.62 -0.80
N ILE A 36 9.44 0.51 -0.22
CA ILE A 36 10.87 0.81 -0.04
C ILE A 36 11.53 -0.23 0.86
N ASN A 37 10.88 -0.62 1.96
CA ASN A 37 11.41 -1.63 2.87
C ASN A 37 11.59 -2.97 2.15
N LEU A 38 10.58 -3.44 1.42
CA LEU A 38 10.64 -4.69 0.64
C LEU A 38 11.78 -4.64 -0.40
N LYS A 39 11.89 -3.54 -1.15
CA LYS A 39 12.98 -3.36 -2.12
C LYS A 39 14.37 -3.41 -1.46
N ASN A 40 14.52 -2.82 -0.28
CA ASN A 40 15.78 -2.85 0.48
C ASN A 40 16.14 -4.24 1.01
N HIS A 41 15.16 -5.15 1.16
CA HIS A 41 15.39 -6.55 1.50
C HIS A 41 15.58 -7.45 0.25
N GLY A 42 15.66 -6.84 -0.95
CA GLY A 42 15.94 -7.56 -2.19
C GLY A 42 14.72 -8.12 -2.91
N PHE A 43 13.50 -7.82 -2.43
CA PHE A 43 12.28 -8.29 -3.08
C PHE A 43 12.00 -7.54 -4.40
N ASN A 44 11.57 -8.29 -5.41
CA ASN A 44 11.12 -7.73 -6.69
C ASN A 44 9.62 -7.44 -6.65
N ILE A 45 9.26 -6.15 -6.63
CA ILE A 45 7.85 -5.72 -6.67
C ILE A 45 7.40 -5.66 -8.13
N VAL A 46 6.51 -6.57 -8.53
CA VAL A 46 6.00 -6.63 -9.91
C VAL A 46 4.79 -5.72 -10.12
N MET A 47 3.95 -5.54 -9.10
CA MET A 47 2.81 -4.62 -9.13
C MET A 47 2.31 -4.28 -7.72
N HIS A 48 1.46 -3.27 -7.63
CA HIS A 48 0.69 -2.95 -6.42
C HIS A 48 -0.73 -2.49 -6.82
N VAL A 49 -1.74 -2.85 -6.01
CA VAL A 49 -3.15 -2.52 -6.26
C VAL A 49 -3.77 -2.06 -4.95
N HIS A 50 -4.25 -0.81 -4.89
CA HIS A 50 -4.67 -0.21 -3.62
C HIS A 50 -3.57 -0.35 -2.56
N ASP A 51 -3.81 -1.12 -1.51
CA ASP A 51 -2.92 -1.45 -0.40
C ASP A 51 -2.23 -2.83 -0.54
N GLU A 52 -2.48 -3.54 -1.64
CA GLU A 52 -1.85 -4.83 -1.96
C GLU A 52 -0.52 -4.63 -2.71
N ILE A 53 0.49 -5.43 -2.36
CA ILE A 53 1.76 -5.51 -3.05
C ILE A 53 1.92 -6.94 -3.57
N VAL A 54 2.29 -7.08 -4.84
CA VAL A 54 2.59 -8.38 -5.46
C VAL A 54 4.09 -8.46 -5.67
N LEU A 55 4.69 -9.54 -5.15
CA LEU A 55 6.11 -9.83 -5.23
C LEU A 55 6.35 -11.06 -6.09
N GLU A 56 7.44 -11.05 -6.84
CA GLU A 56 7.99 -12.26 -7.47
C GLU A 56 9.19 -12.72 -6.66
N VAL A 57 9.13 -13.95 -6.18
CA VAL A 57 10.13 -14.54 -5.28
C VAL A 57 10.40 -15.97 -5.73
N GLU A 58 11.67 -16.39 -5.70
CA GLU A 58 12.07 -17.78 -5.96
C GLU A 58 11.45 -18.74 -4.93
N GLU A 59 11.06 -19.94 -5.36
CA GLU A 59 10.45 -20.94 -4.47
C GLU A 59 11.40 -21.27 -3.30
N ASN A 60 10.88 -21.23 -2.07
CA ASN A 60 11.59 -21.49 -0.80
C ASN A 60 12.63 -20.44 -0.36
N VAL A 61 12.64 -19.23 -0.96
CA VAL A 61 13.58 -18.16 -0.55
C VAL A 61 13.02 -17.27 0.56
N SER A 62 11.70 -17.08 0.63
CA SER A 62 11.02 -16.22 1.61
C SER A 62 9.68 -16.84 1.99
N SER A 63 9.08 -16.37 3.08
CA SER A 63 7.68 -16.67 3.42
C SER A 63 6.79 -15.42 3.46
N ILE A 64 5.46 -15.63 3.44
CA ILE A 64 4.48 -14.56 3.65
C ILE A 64 4.68 -13.85 4.99
N GLU A 65 4.99 -14.57 6.07
CA GLU A 65 5.18 -13.98 7.39
C GLU A 65 6.30 -12.95 7.38
N GLU A 66 7.43 -13.27 6.75
CA GLU A 66 8.56 -12.35 6.60
C GLU A 66 8.15 -11.09 5.81
N VAL A 67 7.46 -11.28 4.68
CA VAL A 67 6.97 -10.16 3.86
C VAL A 67 6.01 -9.27 4.67
N CYS A 68 5.08 -9.86 5.42
CA CYS A 68 4.14 -9.14 6.27
C CYS A 68 4.87 -8.36 7.39
N GLU A 69 5.88 -8.95 8.00
CA GLU A 69 6.72 -8.26 9.01
C GLU A 69 7.43 -7.04 8.42
N ILE A 70 8.03 -7.19 7.23
CA ILE A 70 8.70 -6.08 6.53
C ILE A 70 7.71 -4.97 6.16
N MET A 71 6.52 -5.33 5.70
CA MET A 71 5.45 -4.38 5.40
C MET A 71 4.97 -3.61 6.63
N CYS A 72 4.97 -4.24 7.80
CA CYS A 72 4.52 -3.64 9.06
C CYS A 72 5.62 -2.88 9.83
N LYS A 73 6.85 -2.86 9.31
CA LYS A 73 7.98 -2.21 9.99
C LYS A 73 7.70 -0.73 10.22
N GLU A 74 7.88 -0.30 11.48
CA GLU A 74 7.54 1.06 11.91
C GLU A 74 8.34 2.12 11.14
N ASN A 75 7.66 3.18 10.72
CA ASN A 75 8.26 4.35 10.10
C ASN A 75 8.44 5.46 11.15
N LYS A 76 9.57 6.18 11.09
CA LYS A 76 9.84 7.36 11.92
C LYS A 76 8.76 8.45 11.84
N TYR A 77 8.00 8.53 10.74
CA TYR A 77 6.90 9.47 10.54
C TYR A 77 5.53 8.93 10.98
N LEU A 78 5.42 7.61 11.17
CA LEU A 78 4.17 6.93 11.53
C LEU A 78 4.25 6.32 12.94
N LYS A 79 4.99 6.97 13.84
CA LYS A 79 5.23 6.47 15.20
C LYS A 79 3.91 6.18 15.91
N GLY A 80 3.79 4.98 16.47
CA GLY A 80 2.60 4.54 17.18
C GLY A 80 1.42 4.11 16.30
N LEU A 81 1.54 4.17 14.96
CA LEU A 81 0.55 3.58 14.07
C LEU A 81 0.78 2.07 14.00
N LYS A 82 -0.17 1.30 14.53
CA LYS A 82 -0.13 -0.17 14.48
C LYS A 82 -0.51 -0.65 13.09
N LEU A 83 0.48 -1.03 12.30
CA LEU A 83 0.28 -1.65 10.99
C LEU A 83 0.09 -3.17 11.15
N LYS A 84 -0.79 -3.72 10.32
CA LYS A 84 -0.98 -5.16 10.16
C LYS A 84 -1.11 -5.45 8.66
N ALA A 85 -0.39 -6.46 8.20
CA ALA A 85 -0.45 -6.98 6.85
C ALA A 85 -0.91 -8.45 6.90
N ASP A 86 -1.51 -8.91 5.83
CA ASP A 86 -1.91 -10.30 5.61
C ASP A 86 -1.69 -10.62 4.13
N GLY A 87 -1.50 -11.90 3.79
CA GLY A 87 -1.12 -12.29 2.45
C GLY A 87 -1.18 -13.80 2.20
N PHE A 88 -0.89 -14.20 0.97
CA PHE A 88 -0.82 -15.61 0.58
C PHE A 88 0.19 -15.79 -0.56
N GLU A 89 0.75 -16.99 -0.65
CA GLU A 89 1.60 -17.40 -1.77
C GLU A 89 0.78 -18.09 -2.86
N SER A 90 1.08 -17.77 -4.13
CA SER A 90 0.48 -18.48 -5.24
C SER A 90 1.30 -18.40 -6.52
N LYS A 91 1.17 -19.41 -7.38
CA LYS A 91 1.83 -19.48 -8.70
C LYS A 91 1.23 -18.54 -9.74
N TYR A 92 0.09 -17.94 -9.44
CA TYR A 92 -0.61 -17.00 -10.30
C TYR A 92 -1.36 -15.98 -9.45
N TYR A 93 -1.52 -14.76 -9.98
CA TYR A 93 -2.27 -13.72 -9.31
C TYR A 93 -3.73 -14.16 -9.06
N LYS A 94 -4.21 -13.95 -7.83
CA LYS A 94 -5.60 -14.17 -7.43
C LYS A 94 -6.13 -12.86 -6.85
N LYS A 95 -7.28 -12.42 -7.34
CA LYS A 95 -7.98 -11.22 -6.88
C LYS A 95 -9.19 -11.62 -6.06
#